data_AF-A0A554VSK2-F1
#
_entry.id   AF-A0A554VSK2-F1
#
_cell.length_a   1.000
_cell.length_b   1.000
_cell.length_c   1.000
_cell.angle_alpha   90.00
_cell.angle_beta   90.00
_cell.angle_gamma   90.00
#
_symmetry.space_group_name_H-M   'P 1'
#
loop_
_entity.id
_entity.type
_entity.pdbx_description
1 polymer ?
#
loop_
_entity_poly.entity_id
_entity_poly.type
_entity_poly.pdbx_seq_one_letter_code
_entity_poly.pdbx_strand_id
1 'polypeptide(L)' 'MAGTFEILSEGKGAFRFRLTAEDGTVVAVSPSFPNIKAVVAGITAVRENAATGFIVDRRPGLSST' A
#
# COMPACT_ATOMS: atom_id res chain seq x y z
N MET A 1 -0.60 -8.41 -16.74
CA MET A 1 -0.82 -6.95 -16.78
C MET A 1 -0.36 -6.30 -15.48
N ALA A 2 -0.48 -4.97 -15.32
CA ALA A 2 -0.06 -4.23 -14.12
C ALA A 2 -1.20 -4.15 -13.08
N GLY A 3 -0.86 -4.15 -11.80
CA GLY A 3 -1.83 -3.91 -10.72
C GLY A 3 -2.37 -2.47 -10.75
N THR A 4 -3.53 -2.24 -10.13
CA THR A 4 -4.23 -0.94 -10.13
C THR A 4 -4.25 -0.32 -8.74
N PHE A 5 -3.89 0.97 -8.64
CA PHE A 5 -4.06 1.76 -7.42
C PHE A 5 -5.43 2.44 -7.43
N GLU A 6 -6.23 2.19 -6.40
CA GLU A 6 -7.55 2.82 -6.21
C GLU A 6 -7.53 3.71 -4.97
N ILE A 7 -7.91 4.99 -5.12
CA ILE A 7 -8.06 5.92 -4.00
C ILE A 7 -9.48 5.82 -3.45
N LEU A 8 -9.59 5.62 -2.15
CA LEU A 8 -10.83 5.48 -1.39
C LEU A 8 -10.93 6.65 -0.41
N SER A 9 -12.10 7.31 -0.35
CA SER A 9 -12.38 8.30 0.68
C SER A 9 -12.96 7.60 1.92
N GLU A 10 -12.33 7.80 3.07
CA GLU A 10 -12.88 7.42 4.36
C GLU A 10 -13.57 8.66 4.95
N GLY A 11 -14.86 8.52 5.28
CA GLY A 11 -15.69 9.61 5.77
C GLY A 11 -14.98 10.39 6.89
N LYS A 12 -15.00 11.72 6.80
CA LYS A 12 -14.17 12.74 7.52
C LYS A 12 -12.98 13.31 6.74
N GLY A 13 -12.96 13.18 5.41
CA GLY A 13 -11.93 13.81 4.57
C GLY A 13 -10.57 13.09 4.62
N ALA A 14 -10.56 11.87 5.16
CA ALA A 14 -9.42 10.98 5.06
C ALA A 14 -9.46 10.22 3.74
N PHE A 15 -8.28 9.85 3.24
CA PHE A 15 -8.11 9.11 2.01
C PHE A 15 -7.18 7.94 2.26
N ARG A 16 -7.42 6.80 1.62
CA ARG A 16 -6.42 5.74 1.55
C ARG A 16 -6.37 5.22 0.13
N PHE A 17 -5.36 4.42 -0.18
CA PHE A 17 -5.34 3.66 -1.41
C PHE A 17 -5.26 2.16 -1.14
N ARG A 18 -5.73 1.37 -2.09
CA ARG A 18 -5.43 -0.06 -2.18
C ARG A 18 -4.80 -0.38 -3.52
N LEU A 19 -3.99 -1.42 -3.55
CA LEU A 19 -3.44 -1.99 -4.78
C LEU A 19 -4.13 -3.33 -5.04
N THR A 20 -4.68 -3.48 -6.25
CA THR A 20 -5.28 -4.73 -6.71
C THR A 20 -4.42 -5.38 -7.81
N ALA A 21 -4.35 -6.70 -7.79
CA ALA A 21 -3.82 -7.48 -8.89
C ALA A 21 -4.83 -7.54 -10.05
N GLU A 22 -4.42 -8.13 -11.17
CA GLU A 22 -5.23 -8.23 -12.40
C GLU A 22 -6.57 -8.95 -12.18
N ASP A 23 -6.58 -9.92 -11.26
CA ASP A 23 -7.77 -10.70 -10.86
C ASP A 23 -8.67 -9.95 -9.86
N GLY A 24 -8.32 -8.71 -9.50
CA GLY A 24 -9.03 -7.91 -8.49
C GLY A 24 -8.63 -8.22 -7.04
N THR A 25 -7.70 -9.14 -6.80
CA THR A 25 -7.21 -9.47 -5.46
C THR A 25 -6.48 -8.28 -4.86
N VAL A 26 -6.88 -7.86 -3.66
CA VAL A 26 -6.19 -6.79 -2.93
C VAL A 26 -4.86 -7.31 -2.39
N VAL A 27 -3.75 -6.69 -2.81
CA VAL A 27 -2.39 -7.10 -2.42
C VAL A 27 -1.74 -6.15 -1.42
N ALA A 28 -2.19 -4.89 -1.36
CA ALA A 28 -1.72 -3.93 -0.37
C ALA A 28 -2.80 -2.88 -0.06
N VAL A 29 -2.82 -2.39 1.18
CA VAL A 29 -3.70 -1.29 1.62
C VAL A 29 -2.84 -0.29 2.38
N SER A 30 -3.01 0.99 2.07
CA SER A 30 -2.28 2.07 2.72
C SER A 30 -2.90 2.44 4.08
N PRO A 31 -2.12 3.12 4.96
CA PRO A 31 -2.71 3.89 6.03
C PRO A 31 -3.60 5.04 5.49
N SER A 32 -4.40 5.64 6.37
CA SER A 32 -5.23 6.79 6.03
C SER A 32 -4.41 8.08 6.01
N PHE A 33 -4.61 8.88 4.97
CA PHE A 33 -4.01 10.16 4.69
C PHE A 33 -5.01 11.28 4.93
N PRO A 34 -4.55 12.48 5.33
CA PRO A 34 -5.45 13.59 5.68
C PRO A 34 -6.00 14.36 4.47
N ASN A 35 -5.46 14.17 3.26
CA ASN A 35 -5.90 14.86 2.05
C ASN A 35 -5.49 14.13 0.76
N ILE A 36 -6.09 14.55 -0.36
CA ILE A 36 -5.87 13.93 -1.68
C ILE A 36 -4.41 14.07 -2.18
N LYS A 37 -3.73 15.18 -1.87
CA LYS A 37 -2.33 15.36 -2.29
C LYS A 37 -1.40 14.37 -1.57
N ALA A 38 -1.67 14.13 -0.29
CA ALA A 38 -0.90 13.20 0.53
C ALA A 38 -1.07 11.74 0.05
N VAL A 39 -2.29 11.30 -0.28
CA VAL A 39 -2.49 9.94 -0.79
C VAL A 39 -1.84 9.74 -2.17
N VAL A 40 -1.87 10.74 -3.05
CA VAL A 40 -1.19 10.69 -4.35
C VAL A 40 0.32 10.62 -4.18
N ALA A 41 0.89 11.42 -3.28
CA ALA A 41 2.32 11.35 -2.95
C ALA A 41 2.70 9.96 -2.38
N GLY A 42 1.84 9.35 -1.56
CA GLY A 42 2.00 7.99 -1.06
C GLY A 42 2.05 6.95 -2.19
N ILE A 43 1.15 7.06 -3.18
CA ILE A 43 1.16 6.16 -4.36
C ILE A 43 2.47 6.30 -5.14
N THR A 44 2.91 7.54 -5.41
CA THR A 44 4.18 7.78 -6.12
C THR A 44 5.35 7.17 -5.37
N ALA A 45 5.44 7.40 -4.05
CA ALA A 45 6.48 6.82 -3.22
C ALA A 45 6.46 5.29 -3.26
N VAL A 46 5.28 4.65 -3.19
CA VAL A 46 5.19 3.19 -3.33
C VAL A 46 5.65 2.73 -4.70
N ARG A 47 5.25 3.40 -5.79
CA ARG A 47 5.69 3.01 -7.15
C ARG A 47 7.21 3.07 -7.31
N GLU A 48 7.85 4.10 -6.76
CA GLU A 48 9.30 4.29 -6.84
C GLU A 48 10.06 3.30 -5.96
N ASN A 49 9.59 3.08 -4.72
CA ASN A 49 10.30 2.25 -3.75
C ASN A 49 9.98 0.75 -3.88
N ALA A 50 8.78 0.37 -4.31
CA ALA A 50 8.39 -1.05 -4.43
C ALA A 50 9.05 -1.73 -5.63
N ALA A 51 9.42 -0.96 -6.67
CA ALA A 51 10.11 -1.51 -7.84
C ALA A 51 11.49 -2.10 -7.51
N THR A 52 12.16 -1.58 -6.47
CA THR A 52 13.53 -1.97 -6.08
C THR A 52 13.67 -2.34 -4.59
N GLY A 53 12.56 -2.39 -3.86
CA GLY A 53 12.57 -2.61 -2.41
C GLY A 53 13.07 -3.99 -2.00
N PHE A 54 13.84 -4.05 -0.93
CA PHE A 54 14.32 -5.30 -0.36
C PHE A 54 13.24 -6.02 0.45
N ILE A 55 13.19 -7.35 0.31
CA ILE A 55 12.35 -8.20 1.17
C ILE A 55 13.09 -8.41 2.49
N VAL A 56 12.46 -8.03 3.60
CA VAL A 56 12.98 -8.23 4.96
C VAL A 56 11.97 -9.01 5.78
N ASP A 57 12.33 -10.21 6.23
CA ASP A 57 11.53 -11.00 7.16
C ASP A 57 11.71 -10.47 8.59
N ARG A 58 10.61 -10.05 9.22
CA ARG A 58 10.56 -9.51 10.59
C ARG A 58 9.79 -10.40 11.55
N ARG A 59 9.41 -11.61 11.13
CA ARG A 59 8.76 -12.55 12.04
C ARG A 59 9.71 -12.83 13.20
N PRO A 60 9.24 -12.78 14.47
CA PRO A 60 10.06 -13.25 15.58
C PRO A 60 10.43 -14.71 15.28
N GLY A 61 11.72 -15.02 15.33
CA GLY A 61 12.17 -16.39 15.15
C GLY A 61 11.47 -17.25 16.20
N LEU A 62 10.89 -18.39 15.80
CA LEU A 62 10.56 -19.42 16.76
C LEU A 62 11.88 -19.75 17.47
N SER A 63 12.09 -19.22 18.68
CA SER A 63 13.02 -19.83 19.62
C SER A 63 12.42 -21.19 19.92
N SER A 64 12.90 -22.20 19.20
CA SER A 64 12.73 -23.60 19.58
C SER A 64 13.44 -23.78 20.93
N THR A 65 12.65 -23.90 21.99
CA THR A 65 13.07 -24.55 23.23
C THR A 65 13.35 -26.03 22.96
#